data_AF-A3K550-F1
#
_entry.id   AF-A3K550-F1
#
_cell.length_a   1.000
_cell.length_b   1.000
_cell.length_c   1.000
_cell.angle_alpha   90.00
_cell.angle_beta   90.00
_cell.angle_gamma   90.00
#
_symmetry.space_group_name_H-M   'P 1'
#
loop_
_entity.id
_entity.type
_entity.pdbx_description
1 polymer ?
#
loop_
_entity_poly.entity_id
_entity_poly.type
_entity_poly.pdbx_seq_one_letter_code
_entity_poly.pdbx_strand_id
1 'polypeptide(L)' 'MAKKQDLQEWIIAALKAHGGEAHLTRIAQHIWENHEAELLASGDLFYTWQYDMRWQAQHLKAAGKLEKHRKSWRLTGK' A
#
# COMPACT_ATOMS: atom_id res chain seq x y z
N MET A 1 -2.30 16.59 1.43
CA MET A 1 -2.03 15.93 0.13
C MET A 1 -1.17 14.72 0.40
N ALA A 2 -1.46 13.59 -0.23
CA ALA A 2 -0.65 12.39 -0.10
C ALA A 2 0.63 12.50 -0.94
N LYS A 3 1.68 11.83 -0.50
CA LYS A 3 2.93 11.62 -1.24
C LYS A 3 3.15 10.11 -1.40
N LYS A 4 4.15 9.78 -2.22
CA LYS A 4 4.55 8.38 -2.46
C LYS A 4 4.98 7.66 -1.17
N GLN A 5 5.53 8.40 -0.21
CA GLN A 5 5.93 7.86 1.08
C GLN A 5 4.72 7.44 1.92
N ASP A 6 3.64 8.23 1.92
CA ASP A 6 2.40 7.88 2.63
C ASP A 6 1.82 6.55 2.12
N LEU A 7 1.91 6.29 0.81
CA LEU A 7 1.49 5.00 0.23
C LEU A 7 2.24 3.81 0.87
N GLN A 8 3.51 3.95 1.25
CA GLN A 8 4.24 2.88 1.94
C GLN A 8 3.64 2.59 3.32
N GLU A 9 3.33 3.64 4.07
CA GLU A 9 2.75 3.54 5.41
C GLU A 9 1.35 2.94 5.34
N TRP A 10 0.54 3.36 4.36
CA TRP A 10 -0.81 2.85 4.18
C TRP A 10 -0.83 1.39 3.71
N ILE A 11 0.13 0.95 2.90
CA ILE A 11 0.30 -0.48 2.56
C ILE A 11 0.53 -1.31 3.84
N ILE A 12 1.41 -0.84 4.72
CA ILE A 12 1.72 -1.52 5.98
C ILE A 12 0.48 -1.52 6.89
N ALA A 13 -0.24 -0.40 7.00
CA ALA A 13 -1.46 -0.29 7.78
C ALA A 13 -2.55 -1.26 7.28
N ALA A 14 -2.78 -1.30 5.98
CA ALA A 14 -3.71 -2.24 5.35
C ALA A 14 -3.34 -3.70 5.64
N LEU A 15 -2.05 -4.04 5.52
CA LEU A 15 -1.59 -5.39 5.82
C LEU A 15 -1.80 -5.74 7.29
N LYS A 16 -1.50 -4.83 8.23
CA LYS A 16 -1.77 -5.04 9.66
C LYS A 16 -3.26 -5.25 9.93
N ALA A 17 -4.13 -4.44 9.32
CA ALA A 17 -5.58 -4.56 9.45
C ALA A 17 -6.13 -5.91 8.92
N HIS A 18 -5.47 -6.48 7.90
CA HIS A 18 -5.82 -7.79 7.34
C HIS A 18 -5.07 -8.98 7.98
N GLY A 19 -4.46 -8.79 9.15
CA GLY A 19 -3.76 -9.89 9.82
C GLY A 19 -2.42 -10.23 9.18
N GLY A 20 -1.71 -9.24 8.65
CA GLY A 20 -0.33 -9.33 8.17
C GLY A 20 -0.15 -9.90 6.76
N GLU A 21 -1.21 -10.32 6.07
CA GLU A 21 -1.18 -10.71 4.66
C GLU A 21 -2.44 -10.22 3.94
N ALA A 22 -2.28 -9.60 2.78
CA ALA A 22 -3.41 -9.17 1.95
C ALA A 22 -3.08 -9.18 0.46
N HIS A 23 -4.11 -9.39 -0.34
CA HIS A 23 -4.03 -9.24 -1.78
C HIS A 23 -3.89 -7.75 -2.15
N LEU A 24 -3.21 -7.45 -3.26
CA LEU A 24 -3.01 -6.06 -3.70
C LEU A 24 -4.32 -5.27 -3.80
N THR A 25 -5.39 -5.90 -4.29
CA THR A 25 -6.72 -5.29 -4.41
C THR A 25 -7.32 -4.95 -3.05
N ARG A 26 -7.09 -5.78 -2.02
CA ARG A 26 -7.56 -5.50 -0.66
C ARG A 26 -6.78 -4.35 -0.03
N ILE A 27 -5.48 -4.28 -0.28
CA ILE A 27 -4.65 -3.14 0.13
C ILE A 27 -5.17 -1.85 -0.53
N ALA A 28 -5.40 -1.87 -1.84
CA ALA A 28 -5.94 -0.71 -2.56
C ALA A 28 -7.31 -0.28 -2.02
N GLN A 29 -8.21 -1.25 -1.76
CA GLN A 29 -9.52 -0.95 -1.17
C GLN A 29 -9.39 -0.31 0.21
N HIS A 30 -8.54 -0.85 1.09
CA HIS A 30 -8.29 -0.29 2.40
C HIS A 30 -7.74 1.14 2.32
N ILE A 31 -6.79 1.38 1.41
CA ILE A 31 -6.25 2.72 1.19
C ILE A 31 -7.35 3.68 0.73
N TRP A 32 -8.18 3.27 -0.23
CA TRP A 32 -9.30 4.09 -0.68
C TRP A 32 -10.27 4.43 0.45
N GLU A 33 -10.73 3.43 1.20
CA GLU A 33 -11.72 3.61 2.27
C GLU A 33 -11.23 4.50 3.41
N ASN A 34 -9.91 4.59 3.65
CA ASN A 34 -9.34 5.35 4.76
C ASN A 34 -8.67 6.67 4.35
N HIS A 35 -8.23 6.80 3.09
CA HIS A 35 -7.41 7.92 2.62
C HIS A 35 -7.95 8.58 1.34
N GLU A 36 -9.24 8.39 1.02
CA GLU A 36 -9.89 8.98 -0.16
C GLU A 36 -9.64 10.50 -0.26
N ALA A 37 -9.91 11.24 0.83
CA ALA A 37 -9.76 12.70 0.85
C ALA A 37 -8.31 13.14 0.59
N GLU A 38 -7.34 12.40 1.11
CA GLU A 38 -5.93 12.68 0.92
C GLU A 38 -5.52 12.41 -0.53
N LEU A 39 -5.98 11.29 -1.11
CA LEU A 39 -5.76 10.94 -2.51
C LEU A 39 -6.37 11.98 -3.45
N LEU A 40 -7.63 12.38 -3.23
CA LEU A 40 -8.31 13.40 -4.02
C LEU A 40 -7.54 14.74 -4.01
N ALA A 41 -6.95 15.09 -2.87
CA ALA A 41 -6.14 16.29 -2.71
C ALA A 41 -4.70 16.17 -3.28
N SER A 42 -4.34 15.06 -3.92
CA SER A 42 -2.96 14.77 -4.35
C SER A 42 -2.64 15.09 -5.82
N GLY A 43 -3.58 15.67 -6.58
CA GLY A 43 -3.34 16.06 -7.97
C GLY A 43 -3.03 14.85 -8.86
N ASP A 44 -1.91 14.88 -9.60
CA ASP A 44 -1.49 13.79 -10.50
C ASP A 44 -1.33 12.42 -9.81
N LEU A 45 -0.99 12.41 -8.52
CA LEU A 45 -0.90 11.17 -7.76
C LEU A 45 -2.27 10.49 -7.66
N PHE A 46 -3.37 11.23 -7.64
CA PHE A 46 -4.73 10.65 -7.64
C PHE A 46 -4.97 9.73 -8.85
N TYR A 47 -4.39 10.04 -10.01
CA TYR A 47 -4.58 9.23 -11.21
C TYR A 47 -3.58 8.07 -11.30
N THR A 48 -2.52 8.11 -10.50
CA THR A 48 -1.38 7.18 -10.60
C THR A 48 -1.11 6.39 -9.32
N TRP A 49 -1.84 6.64 -8.22
CA TRP A 49 -1.51 6.08 -6.90
C TRP A 49 -1.58 4.55 -6.87
N GLN A 50 -2.45 3.89 -7.64
CA GLN A 50 -2.47 2.43 -7.66
C GLN A 50 -1.21 1.84 -8.32
N TYR A 51 -0.69 2.52 -9.34
CA TYR A 51 0.58 2.16 -9.97
C TYR A 51 1.75 2.46 -9.02
N ASP A 52 1.73 3.64 -8.39
CA ASP A 52 2.77 4.04 -7.43
C ASP A 52 2.78 3.12 -6.20
N MET A 53 1.61 2.74 -5.67
CA MET A 53 1.43 1.77 -4.59
C MET A 53 2.08 0.43 -4.93
N ARG A 54 1.96 -0.06 -6.16
CA ARG A 54 2.65 -1.31 -6.58
C ARG A 54 4.16 -1.17 -6.53
N TRP A 55 4.69 -0.03 -6.95
CA TRP A 55 6.11 0.30 -6.84
C TRP A 55 6.53 0.40 -5.38
N GLN A 56 5.77 1.09 -4.55
CA GLN A 56 6.04 1.22 -3.12
C GLN A 56 6.05 -0.13 -2.41
N ALA A 57 5.14 -1.06 -2.76
CA ALA A 57 5.18 -2.42 -2.23
C ALA A 57 6.48 -3.15 -2.61
N GLN A 58 6.99 -2.94 -3.82
CA GLN A 58 8.29 -3.49 -4.26
C GLN A 58 9.46 -2.86 -3.51
N HIS A 59 9.42 -1.55 -3.24
CA HIS A 59 10.43 -0.88 -2.40
C HIS A 59 10.42 -1.42 -0.97
N LEU A 60 9.25 -1.62 -0.39
CA LEU A 60 9.10 -2.22 0.95
C LEU A 60 9.62 -3.67 0.99
N LYS A 61 9.40 -4.43 -0.09
CA LYS A 61 9.99 -5.77 -0.24
C LYS A 61 11.51 -5.71 -0.30
N ALA A 62 12.07 -4.82 -1.12
CA ALA A 62 13.53 -4.63 -1.22
C ALA A 62 14.15 -4.17 0.12
N ALA A 63 13.40 -3.40 0.91
CA ALA A 63 13.78 -2.99 2.26
C ALA A 63 13.58 -4.08 3.33
N GLY A 64 13.16 -5.30 2.95
CA GLY A 64 12.94 -6.42 3.87
C GLY A 64 11.71 -6.28 4.78
N LYS A 65 10.83 -5.30 4.54
CA LYS A 65 9.59 -5.09 5.33
C LYS A 65 8.42 -5.93 4.84
N LEU A 66 8.42 -6.30 3.56
CA LEU A 66 7.40 -7.14 2.94
C LEU A 66 7.99 -8.36 2.25
N GLU A 67 7.18 -9.41 2.19
CA GLU A 67 7.42 -10.62 1.44
C GLU A 67 6.29 -10.83 0.43
N LYS A 68 6.65 -11.32 -0.75
CA LYS A 68 5.65 -11.64 -1.78
C LYS A 68 5.19 -13.07 -1.58
N HIS A 69 3.93 -13.26 -1.22
CA HIS A 69 3.31 -14.56 -1.05
C HIS A 69 2.29 -14.80 -2.17
N ARG A 70 2.69 -15.55 -3.22
CA ARG A 70 1.90 -15.77 -4.43
C ARG A 70 1.44 -14.44 -5.08
N LYS A 71 0.14 -14.12 -4.93
CA LYS A 71 -0.49 -12.88 -5.42
C LYS A 71 -0.73 -11.84 -4.31
N SER A 72 -0.32 -12.14 -3.09
CA SER A 72 -0.47 -11.32 -1.90
C SER A 72 0.87 -10.76 -1.41
N TRP A 73 0.78 -9.72 -0.60
CA TRP A 73 1.89 -9.18 0.18
C TRP A 73 1.73 -9.61 1.63
N ARG A 74 2.83 -9.92 2.29
CA ARG A 74 2.90 -10.30 3.70
C ARG A 74 3.94 -9.45 4.42
N LEU A 75 3.70 -9.11 5.69
CA LEU A 75 4.70 -8.47 6.55
C LEU A 75 5.80 -9.46 6.94
N THR A 76 7.05 -9.06 6.77
CA THR A 76 8.20 -9.85 7.23
C THR A 76 8.23 -9.90 8.77
N GLY A 77 8.54 -11.07 9.34
CA GLY A 77 8.74 -11.21 10.79
C GLY A 77 7.47 -11.31 11.63
N LYS A 78 6.37 -11.77 11.02
CA LYS A 78 5.11 -12.09 11.70
C LYS A 78 5.14 -13.46 12.38
#